data_AF-A0A8D8II02-F1
#
_entry.id   AF-A0A8D8II02-F1
#
_cell.length_a   1.000
_cell.length_b   1.000
_cell.length_c   1.000
_cell.angle_alpha   90.00
_cell.angle_beta   90.00
_cell.angle_gamma   90.00
#
_symmetry.space_group_name_H-M   'P 1'
#
loop_
_entity.id
_entity.type
_entity.pdbx_description
1 polymer ?
#
loop_
_entity_poly.entity_id
_entity_poly.type
_entity_poly.pdbx_seq_one_letter_code
_entity_poly.pdbx_strand_id
1 'polypeptide(L)'
;MKKNMIKQALSRKFDTGELHRDSDLQDFLKSINETVRTMNISEIRKSDDSAAKLRIAGNQLYRERKYDEALVCYNESICYAEPNSDQLGMGYANRSAVYYEQGEFEFALYNIDLAKRNNYPEQLMPKLLARELNCQQQIAAGRSKPTVPHPRMNINVDINPEIPFLASGIGMNYEAKFGRGLIAQKDFNPGDILLDEKVVLCGLECDLIYQNCSQCSGEFGYSLIPCAGCPLAMFCSKECQEMNWKLYHRFECGVASKLCCISFTWGMIIPRFFFYGLTQFGDDLQAMMDYCVQEHATAPNPLERTLNQLEVFKFIHNAKPHFNRKFDSYLKVIVVFYYVVFLMNPLVRSIIRTESHERFFLRSLLAYSRLLGSLLASTVFFKVYPQGYTAGTVSLIGSICNHSCDPAVNTVIHSGRVKMVVLRPIRKGEQIFTTYGTSWWEPGEDRSLDYKCRCVVCDRGPAGRKWHSLMMRPFPLKELKNVQRMRYVLDSEETNNAAKLNALQQLIKRYAHLHPQKNLGDILRVYDSLLNDAIFAENEALVRAKLHAACAASI
;
A
#
# COMPACT_ATOMS: atom_id res chain seq x y z
N MET A 1 20.24 8.81 -15.70
CA MET A 1 21.41 7.99 -16.10
C MET A 1 22.34 7.59 -14.95
N LYS A 2 22.92 8.51 -14.16
CA LYS A 2 23.87 8.13 -13.07
C LYS A 2 23.31 7.18 -12.00
N LYS A 3 22.05 7.35 -11.55
CA LYS A 3 21.40 6.45 -10.56
C LYS A 3 21.31 5.00 -11.05
N ASN A 4 20.87 4.77 -12.29
CA ASN A 4 20.77 3.42 -12.86
C ASN A 4 22.14 2.77 -13.09
N MET A 5 23.17 3.54 -13.44
CA MET A 5 24.54 3.02 -13.57
C MET A 5 25.13 2.61 -12.22
N ILE A 6 24.93 3.41 -11.16
CA ILE A 6 25.36 3.05 -9.80
C ILE A 6 24.61 1.82 -9.31
N LYS A 7 23.28 1.76 -9.53
CA LYS A 7 22.45 0.60 -9.18
C LYS A 7 22.90 -0.67 -9.90
N GLN A 8 23.20 -0.60 -11.20
CA GLN A 8 23.71 -1.73 -11.97
C GLN A 8 25.14 -2.14 -11.56
N ALA A 9 26.03 -1.18 -11.31
CA ALA A 9 27.39 -1.46 -10.85
C ALA A 9 27.41 -2.10 -9.47
N LEU A 10 26.59 -1.61 -8.54
CA LEU A 10 26.38 -2.19 -7.21
C LEU A 10 25.74 -3.57 -7.29
N SER A 11 24.69 -3.73 -8.10
CA SER A 11 24.04 -5.02 -8.30
C SER A 11 25.00 -6.07 -8.84
N ARG A 12 25.89 -5.72 -9.79
CA ARG A 12 26.90 -6.65 -10.32
C ARG A 12 28.04 -6.92 -9.33
N LYS A 13 28.46 -5.91 -8.57
CA LYS A 13 29.54 -6.04 -7.57
C LYS A 13 29.14 -6.94 -6.40
N PHE A 14 27.86 -6.98 -6.05
CA PHE A 14 27.34 -7.67 -4.88
C PHE A 14 26.43 -8.87 -5.22
N ASP A 15 26.32 -9.27 -6.49
CA ASP A 15 25.73 -10.54 -6.91
C ASP A 15 26.71 -11.70 -6.63
N THR A 16 26.86 -12.06 -5.36
CA THR A 16 27.88 -13.03 -4.91
C THR A 16 27.38 -14.48 -4.87
N GLY A 17 26.22 -14.80 -5.44
CA GLY A 17 25.60 -16.10 -5.21
C GLY A 17 25.21 -16.33 -3.75
N GLU A 18 25.06 -17.58 -3.31
CA GLU A 18 24.64 -17.91 -1.95
C GLU A 18 25.77 -17.66 -0.91
N LEU A 19 25.53 -16.77 0.05
CA LEU A 19 26.39 -16.61 1.23
C LEU A 19 26.05 -17.72 2.25
N HIS A 20 26.94 -18.72 2.38
CA HIS A 20 26.68 -19.97 3.11
C HIS A 20 27.26 -20.01 4.54
N ARG A 21 28.33 -19.27 4.86
CA ARG A 21 29.00 -19.31 6.19
C ARG A 21 29.02 -17.95 6.87
N ASP A 22 29.06 -17.95 8.22
CA ASP A 22 29.17 -16.73 9.03
C ASP A 22 30.45 -15.92 8.73
N SER A 23 31.55 -16.58 8.34
CA SER A 23 32.78 -15.92 7.89
C SER A 23 32.56 -15.12 6.59
N ASP A 24 31.79 -15.67 5.65
CA ASP A 24 31.51 -15.05 4.37
C ASP A 24 30.65 -13.78 4.56
N LEU A 25 29.77 -13.77 5.58
CA LEU A 25 29.01 -12.58 5.97
C LEU A 25 29.90 -11.48 6.57
N GLN A 26 30.90 -11.82 7.39
CA GLN A 26 31.80 -10.84 8.00
C GLN A 26 32.70 -10.16 6.97
N ASP A 27 33.28 -10.92 6.04
CA ASP A 27 34.09 -10.36 4.95
C ASP A 27 33.24 -9.47 4.01
N PHE A 28 32.00 -9.90 3.75
CA PHE A 28 31.03 -9.13 2.98
C PHE A 28 30.63 -7.82 3.67
N LEU A 29 30.36 -7.85 4.99
CA LEU A 29 30.08 -6.66 5.79
C LEU A 29 31.24 -5.67 5.75
N LYS A 30 32.48 -6.14 5.86
CA LYS A 30 33.68 -5.31 5.76
C LYS A 30 33.78 -4.62 4.40
N SER A 31 33.61 -5.39 3.32
CA SER A 31 33.63 -4.87 1.94
C SER A 31 32.54 -3.83 1.66
N ILE A 32 31.32 -4.03 2.19
CA ILE A 32 30.25 -3.02 2.05
C ILE A 32 30.52 -1.81 2.92
N ASN A 33 30.99 -1.96 4.15
CA ASN A 33 31.31 -0.84 5.03
C ASN A 33 32.39 0.06 4.40
N GLU A 34 33.43 -0.56 3.81
CA GLU A 34 34.43 0.14 3.00
C GLU A 34 33.80 0.79 1.75
N THR A 35 32.89 0.11 1.05
CA THR A 35 32.19 0.67 -0.12
C THR A 35 31.31 1.87 0.24
N VAL A 36 30.52 1.81 1.31
CA VAL A 36 29.66 2.92 1.74
C VAL A 36 30.49 4.11 2.20
N ARG A 37 31.59 3.87 2.93
CA ARG A 37 32.54 4.91 3.32
C ARG A 37 33.21 5.57 2.11
N THR A 38 33.59 4.78 1.10
CA THR A 38 34.27 5.28 -0.11
C THR A 38 33.31 5.94 -1.12
N MET A 39 32.04 5.54 -1.15
CA MET A 39 31.05 6.09 -2.09
C MET A 39 30.61 7.53 -1.79
N ASN A 40 30.96 8.08 -0.61
CA ASN A 40 30.67 9.46 -0.19
C ASN A 40 29.24 9.92 -0.57
N ILE A 41 28.23 9.05 -0.32
CA ILE A 41 26.84 9.31 -0.70
C ILE A 41 26.29 10.39 0.21
N SER A 42 26.36 11.64 -0.25
CA SER A 42 25.85 12.81 0.46
C SER A 42 24.37 12.65 0.75
N GLU A 43 23.95 13.07 1.95
CA GLU A 43 22.53 13.14 2.27
C GLU A 43 21.88 14.21 1.39
N ILE A 44 20.73 13.87 0.79
CA ILE A 44 19.90 14.84 0.10
C ILE A 44 19.25 15.71 1.18
N ARG A 45 19.57 16.99 1.16
CA ARG A 45 19.00 17.99 2.06
C ARG A 45 17.91 18.78 1.35
N LYS A 46 17.05 19.39 2.16
CA LYS A 46 16.15 20.44 1.69
C LYS A 46 16.97 21.60 1.12
N SER A 47 16.43 22.27 0.10
CA SER A 47 17.06 23.33 -0.66
C SER A 47 15.97 24.12 -1.38
N ASP A 48 15.82 25.39 -1.01
CA ASP A 48 14.86 26.28 -1.67
C ASP A 48 15.19 26.51 -3.15
N ASP A 49 16.46 26.49 -3.54
CA ASP A 49 16.87 26.51 -4.96
C ASP A 49 16.32 25.31 -5.73
N SER A 50 16.34 24.14 -5.11
CA SER A 50 15.82 22.91 -5.70
C SER A 50 14.28 22.97 -5.75
N ALA A 51 13.66 23.42 -4.66
CA ALA A 51 12.23 23.64 -4.57
C ALA A 51 11.74 24.62 -5.66
N ALA A 52 12.43 25.73 -5.88
CA ALA A 52 12.09 26.72 -6.88
C ALA A 52 12.16 26.15 -8.31
N LYS A 53 13.23 25.40 -8.64
CA LYS A 53 13.38 24.74 -9.96
C LYS A 53 12.23 23.77 -10.23
N LEU A 54 11.90 22.93 -9.25
CA LEU A 54 10.80 21.97 -9.34
C LEU A 54 9.43 22.66 -9.47
N ARG A 55 9.21 23.76 -8.74
CA ARG A 55 7.99 24.57 -8.84
C ARG A 55 7.86 25.20 -10.22
N ILE A 56 8.95 25.70 -10.80
CA ILE A 56 8.96 26.24 -12.16
C ILE A 56 8.63 25.14 -13.19
N ALA A 57 9.18 23.93 -13.03
CA ALA A 57 8.82 22.79 -13.86
C ALA A 57 7.31 22.44 -13.72
N GLY A 58 6.78 22.42 -12.50
CA GLY A 58 5.35 22.24 -12.25
C GLY A 58 4.50 23.32 -12.92
N ASN A 59 4.93 24.59 -12.91
CA ASN A 59 4.24 25.69 -13.60
C ASN A 59 4.19 25.47 -15.12
N GLN A 60 5.22 24.87 -15.71
CA GLN A 60 5.22 24.54 -17.12
C GLN A 60 4.19 23.44 -17.42
N LEU A 61 4.18 22.37 -16.64
CA LEU A 61 3.19 21.29 -16.76
C LEU A 61 1.74 21.79 -16.56
N TYR A 62 1.54 22.70 -15.60
CA TYR A 62 0.25 23.35 -15.37
C TYR A 62 -0.25 24.11 -16.61
N ARG A 63 0.63 24.88 -17.28
CA ARG A 63 0.29 25.58 -18.54
C ARG A 63 -0.04 24.61 -19.66
N GLU A 64 0.59 23.45 -19.68
CA GLU A 64 0.31 22.34 -20.61
C GLU A 64 -0.95 21.54 -20.23
N ARG A 65 -1.65 21.91 -19.15
CA ARG A 65 -2.81 21.19 -18.59
C ARG A 65 -2.53 19.74 -18.17
N LYS A 66 -1.26 19.43 -17.92
CA LYS A 66 -0.78 18.16 -17.35
C LYS A 66 -0.87 18.21 -15.83
N TYR A 67 -2.10 18.15 -15.32
CA TYR A 67 -2.41 18.52 -13.94
C TYR A 67 -1.85 17.55 -12.90
N ASP A 68 -1.95 16.23 -13.14
CA ASP A 68 -1.43 15.24 -12.19
C ASP A 68 0.10 15.30 -12.13
N GLU A 69 0.78 15.45 -13.27
CA GLU A 69 2.24 15.63 -13.31
C GLU A 69 2.65 16.95 -12.63
N ALA A 70 1.89 18.03 -12.82
CA ALA A 70 2.13 19.30 -12.14
C ALA A 70 2.02 19.15 -10.61
N LEU A 71 1.01 18.43 -10.10
CA LEU A 71 0.85 18.16 -8.67
C LEU A 71 2.03 17.36 -8.10
N VAL A 72 2.54 16.36 -8.83
CA VAL A 72 3.74 15.62 -8.43
C VAL A 72 4.96 16.54 -8.35
N CYS A 73 5.19 17.40 -9.36
CA CYS A 73 6.29 18.37 -9.32
C CYS A 73 6.15 19.38 -8.17
N TYR A 74 4.92 19.82 -7.87
CA TYR A 74 4.68 20.72 -6.73
C TYR A 74 4.87 20.00 -5.39
N ASN A 75 4.50 18.72 -5.27
CA ASN A 75 4.80 17.92 -4.09
C ASN A 75 6.30 17.72 -3.89
N GLU A 76 7.02 17.41 -4.97
CA GLU A 76 8.48 17.34 -4.93
C GLU A 76 9.07 18.68 -4.49
N SER A 77 8.59 19.80 -5.06
CA SER A 77 9.00 21.16 -4.68
C SER A 77 8.84 21.44 -3.17
N ILE A 78 7.64 21.24 -2.60
CA ILE A 78 7.41 21.47 -1.16
C ILE A 78 8.16 20.46 -0.28
N CYS A 79 8.45 19.26 -0.78
CA CYS A 79 9.28 18.28 -0.08
C CYS A 79 10.74 18.75 0.02
N TYR A 80 11.25 19.45 -0.99
CA TYR A 80 12.57 20.06 -0.98
C TYR A 80 12.62 21.42 -0.26
N ALA A 81 11.52 22.15 -0.15
CA ALA A 81 11.50 23.46 0.48
C ALA A 81 11.94 23.42 1.95
N GLU A 82 12.71 24.42 2.37
CA GLU A 82 13.07 24.60 3.77
C GLU A 82 11.82 24.97 4.60
N PRO A 83 11.77 24.59 5.90
CA PRO A 83 10.65 24.97 6.76
C PRO A 83 10.44 26.49 6.77
N ASN A 84 9.19 26.93 6.64
CA ASN A 84 8.79 28.34 6.60
C ASN A 84 9.37 29.16 5.43
N SER A 85 9.92 28.53 4.38
CA SER A 85 10.35 29.27 3.19
C SER A 85 9.16 29.74 2.34
N ASP A 86 9.38 30.79 1.56
CA ASP A 86 8.37 31.27 0.61
C ASP A 86 8.08 30.24 -0.49
N GLN A 87 9.06 29.38 -0.82
CA GLN A 87 8.90 28.27 -1.76
C GLN A 87 7.88 27.25 -1.27
N LEU A 88 7.84 26.99 0.05
CA LEU A 88 6.85 26.10 0.65
C LEU A 88 5.43 26.66 0.48
N GLY A 89 5.22 27.93 0.85
CA GLY A 89 3.94 28.61 0.69
C GLY A 89 3.51 28.72 -0.77
N MET A 90 4.42 29.09 -1.67
CA MET A 90 4.15 29.15 -3.10
C MET A 90 3.82 27.79 -3.70
N GLY A 91 4.48 26.71 -3.27
CA GLY A 91 4.17 25.35 -3.72
C GLY A 91 2.74 24.92 -3.38
N TYR A 92 2.28 25.18 -2.15
CA TYR A 92 0.87 24.95 -1.78
C TYR A 92 -0.10 25.83 -2.58
N ALA A 93 0.23 27.12 -2.75
CA ALA A 93 -0.57 28.02 -3.58
C ALA A 93 -0.64 27.56 -5.04
N ASN A 94 0.42 26.97 -5.58
CA ASN A 94 0.43 26.40 -6.92
C ASN A 94 -0.46 25.14 -7.02
N ARG A 95 -0.44 24.24 -6.01
CA ARG A 95 -1.36 23.09 -5.94
C ARG A 95 -2.82 23.52 -5.90
N SER A 96 -3.16 24.55 -5.11
CA SER A 96 -4.53 25.08 -5.07
C SER A 96 -5.02 25.60 -6.43
N ALA A 97 -4.11 26.08 -7.29
CA ALA A 97 -4.46 26.48 -8.66
C ALA A 97 -4.90 25.27 -9.50
N VAL A 98 -4.17 24.16 -9.40
CA VAL A 98 -4.51 22.91 -10.10
C VAL A 98 -5.86 22.39 -9.64
N TYR A 99 -6.09 22.32 -8.32
CA TYR A 99 -7.35 21.82 -7.79
C TYR A 99 -8.55 22.68 -8.20
N TYR A 100 -8.39 24.00 -8.25
CA TYR A 100 -9.44 24.88 -8.75
C TYR A 100 -9.80 24.57 -10.22
N GLU A 101 -8.81 24.40 -11.09
CA GLU A 101 -9.03 24.02 -12.50
C GLU A 101 -9.68 22.63 -12.64
N GLN A 102 -9.39 21.71 -11.73
CA GLN A 102 -9.98 20.36 -11.71
C GLN A 102 -11.37 20.31 -11.04
N GLY A 103 -11.90 21.44 -10.54
CA GLY A 103 -13.15 21.50 -9.79
C GLY A 103 -13.09 20.83 -8.40
N GLU A 104 -11.89 20.61 -7.87
CA GLU A 104 -11.65 20.06 -6.52
C GLU A 104 -11.56 21.21 -5.50
N PHE A 105 -12.66 21.95 -5.31
CA PHE A 105 -12.65 23.23 -4.58
C PHE A 105 -12.25 23.10 -3.11
N GLU A 106 -12.65 22.02 -2.43
CA GLU A 106 -12.26 21.74 -1.04
C GLU A 106 -10.76 21.47 -0.91
N PHE A 107 -10.15 20.75 -1.86
CA PHE A 107 -8.69 20.60 -1.92
C PHE A 107 -7.99 21.94 -2.20
N ALA A 108 -8.57 22.78 -3.05
CA ALA A 108 -8.03 24.10 -3.32
C ALA A 108 -8.04 24.97 -2.04
N LEU A 109 -9.14 24.99 -1.29
CA LEU A 109 -9.25 25.71 -0.01
C LEU A 109 -8.26 25.18 1.03
N TYR A 110 -8.15 23.86 1.17
CA TYR A 110 -7.17 23.24 2.06
C TYR A 110 -5.74 23.68 1.74
N ASN A 111 -5.36 23.75 0.46
CA ASN A 111 -4.02 24.18 0.06
C ASN A 111 -3.82 25.69 0.13
N ILE A 112 -4.88 26.49 0.02
CA ILE A 112 -4.83 27.93 0.29
C ILE A 112 -4.52 28.18 1.77
N ASP A 113 -5.18 27.47 2.68
CA ASP A 113 -4.90 27.55 4.12
C ASP A 113 -3.46 27.12 4.43
N LEU A 114 -2.99 26.00 3.85
CA LEU A 114 -1.59 25.60 3.97
C LEU A 114 -0.62 26.67 3.44
N ALA A 115 -0.91 27.31 2.31
CA ALA A 115 -0.08 28.39 1.78
C ALA A 115 -0.02 29.57 2.77
N LYS A 116 -1.16 30.03 3.29
CA LYS A 116 -1.26 31.12 4.27
C LYS A 116 -0.45 30.83 5.54
N ARG A 117 -0.47 29.58 6.02
CA ARG A 117 0.28 29.14 7.21
C ARG A 117 1.79 28.97 6.98
N ASN A 118 2.26 28.98 5.72
CA ASN A 118 3.65 28.67 5.37
C ASN A 118 4.30 29.78 4.54
N ASN A 119 4.34 31.00 5.08
CA ASN A 119 5.11 32.13 4.52
C ASN A 119 4.81 32.44 3.04
N TYR A 120 3.54 32.37 2.63
CA TYR A 120 3.16 32.80 1.29
C TYR A 120 3.39 34.32 1.12
N PRO A 121 4.03 34.79 0.03
CA PRO A 121 4.41 36.20 -0.11
C PRO A 121 3.21 37.16 -0.07
N GLU A 122 3.29 38.20 0.76
CA GLU A 122 2.22 39.20 0.95
C GLU A 122 1.80 39.87 -0.37
N GLN A 123 2.77 40.18 -1.23
CA GLN A 123 2.52 40.79 -2.54
C GLN A 123 1.72 39.89 -3.49
N LEU A 124 1.69 38.58 -3.25
CA LEU A 124 0.90 37.62 -4.03
C LEU A 124 -0.44 37.25 -3.37
N MET A 125 -0.65 37.65 -2.10
CA MET A 125 -1.84 37.32 -1.32
C MET A 125 -3.16 37.69 -2.01
N PRO A 126 -3.31 38.85 -2.69
CA PRO A 126 -4.56 39.19 -3.38
C PRO A 126 -4.99 38.12 -4.39
N LYS A 127 -4.04 37.49 -5.10
CA LYS A 127 -4.33 36.42 -6.06
C LYS A 127 -4.81 35.15 -5.36
N LEU A 128 -4.26 34.83 -4.21
CA LEU A 128 -4.64 33.65 -3.43
C LEU A 128 -6.05 33.82 -2.82
N LEU A 129 -6.34 34.99 -2.26
CA LEU A 129 -7.66 35.33 -1.70
C LEU A 129 -8.76 35.38 -2.78
N ALA A 130 -8.45 35.89 -3.98
CA ALA A 130 -9.40 35.84 -5.09
C ALA A 130 -9.77 34.39 -5.45
N ARG A 131 -8.79 33.47 -5.46
CA ARG A 131 -9.06 32.04 -5.68
C ARG A 131 -9.89 31.43 -4.54
N GLU A 132 -9.59 31.78 -3.30
CA GLU A 132 -10.35 31.34 -2.13
C GLU A 132 -11.84 31.71 -2.24
N LEU A 133 -12.12 32.98 -2.52
CA LEU A 133 -13.48 33.47 -2.72
C LEU A 133 -14.17 32.73 -3.88
N ASN A 134 -13.46 32.54 -4.99
CA ASN A 134 -14.00 31.81 -6.13
C ASN A 134 -14.33 30.35 -5.76
N CYS A 135 -13.47 29.65 -5.02
CA CYS A 135 -13.76 28.30 -4.52
C CYS A 135 -15.03 28.29 -3.67
N GLN A 136 -15.14 29.21 -2.70
CA GLN A 136 -16.32 29.32 -1.83
C GLN A 136 -17.60 29.56 -2.63
N GLN A 137 -17.55 30.43 -3.65
CA GLN A 137 -18.69 30.67 -4.54
C GLN A 137 -19.09 29.43 -5.35
N GLN A 138 -18.12 28.66 -5.87
CA GLN A 138 -18.42 27.41 -6.59
C GLN A 138 -19.06 26.37 -5.68
N ILE A 139 -18.55 26.23 -4.44
CA ILE A 139 -19.13 25.33 -3.42
C ILE A 139 -20.56 25.78 -3.08
N ALA A 140 -20.77 27.07 -2.81
CA ALA A 140 -22.09 27.63 -2.52
C ALA A 140 -23.09 27.46 -3.68
N ALA A 141 -22.60 27.46 -4.92
CA ALA A 141 -23.38 27.17 -6.13
C ALA A 141 -23.66 25.67 -6.34
N GLY A 142 -23.29 24.80 -5.40
CA GLY A 142 -23.52 23.35 -5.48
C GLY A 142 -22.62 22.62 -6.48
N ARG A 143 -21.46 23.19 -6.83
CA ARG A 143 -20.52 22.61 -7.81
C ARG A 143 -19.44 21.73 -7.19
N SER A 144 -19.49 21.49 -5.89
CA SER A 144 -18.62 20.50 -5.23
C SER A 144 -18.76 19.13 -5.89
N LYS A 145 -17.64 18.43 -6.02
CA LYS A 145 -17.68 17.02 -6.42
C LYS A 145 -18.38 16.18 -5.34
N PRO A 146 -18.91 15.00 -5.70
CA PRO A 146 -19.61 14.14 -4.75
C PRO A 146 -18.78 13.85 -3.49
N THR A 147 -19.33 14.23 -2.34
CA THR A 147 -18.75 14.02 -1.01
C THR A 147 -19.39 12.86 -0.27
N VAL A 148 -20.58 12.40 -0.69
CA VAL A 148 -21.29 11.32 -0.01
C VAL A 148 -20.64 9.99 -0.39
N PRO A 149 -19.95 9.31 0.55
CA PRO A 149 -19.47 7.96 0.30
C PRO A 149 -20.66 7.06 0.04
N HIS A 150 -20.56 6.16 -0.93
CA HIS A 150 -21.62 5.17 -1.11
C HIS A 150 -21.56 4.22 0.10
N PRO A 151 -22.61 4.01 0.90
CA PRO A 151 -22.55 3.13 2.09
C PRO A 151 -22.33 1.63 1.76
N ARG A 152 -22.11 1.29 0.48
CA ARG A 152 -22.01 -0.10 0.02
C ARG A 152 -20.64 -0.72 0.23
N MET A 153 -19.53 0.05 0.30
CA MET A 153 -18.20 -0.54 0.50
C MET A 153 -17.69 -0.52 1.95
N ASN A 154 -18.57 -0.23 2.92
CA ASN A 154 -18.37 -0.56 4.32
C ASN A 154 -18.74 -2.02 4.61
N ILE A 155 -18.23 -2.58 5.72
CA ILE A 155 -18.65 -3.91 6.20
C ILE A 155 -20.18 -3.90 6.34
N ASN A 156 -20.82 -4.73 5.52
CA ASN A 156 -22.26 -4.75 5.27
C ASN A 156 -22.93 -6.03 5.84
N VAL A 157 -22.21 -6.74 6.69
CA VAL A 157 -22.64 -7.91 7.46
C VAL A 157 -22.34 -7.66 8.94
N ASP A 158 -22.83 -8.52 9.83
CA ASP A 158 -22.50 -8.42 11.26
C ASP A 158 -20.98 -8.33 11.46
N ILE A 159 -20.53 -7.36 12.25
CA ILE A 159 -19.11 -7.10 12.53
C ILE A 159 -18.65 -8.00 13.68
N ASN A 160 -17.39 -8.44 13.64
CA ASN A 160 -16.76 -9.11 14.77
C ASN A 160 -16.64 -8.13 15.95
N PRO A 161 -17.22 -8.43 17.13
CA PRO A 161 -17.23 -7.48 18.25
C PRO A 161 -15.83 -7.12 18.78
N GLU A 162 -14.87 -8.04 18.66
CA GLU A 162 -13.48 -7.83 19.12
C GLU A 162 -12.59 -7.21 18.03
N ILE A 163 -12.96 -7.36 16.76
CA ILE A 163 -12.19 -6.91 15.60
C ILE A 163 -13.11 -6.10 14.67
N PRO A 164 -13.29 -4.78 14.93
CA PRO A 164 -14.34 -3.97 14.29
C PRO A 164 -14.13 -3.73 12.78
N PHE A 165 -12.99 -4.13 12.24
CA PHE A 165 -12.66 -4.07 10.82
C PHE A 165 -12.76 -5.44 10.12
N LEU A 166 -13.37 -6.44 10.78
CA LEU A 166 -13.56 -7.79 10.27
C LEU A 166 -15.04 -8.19 10.38
N ALA A 167 -15.56 -8.89 9.37
CA ALA A 167 -16.87 -9.50 9.44
C ALA A 167 -16.92 -10.63 10.48
N SER A 168 -18.04 -10.74 11.19
CA SER A 168 -18.33 -11.87 12.07
C SER A 168 -18.47 -13.16 11.25
N GLY A 169 -18.05 -14.28 11.84
CA GLY A 169 -18.05 -15.59 11.19
C GLY A 169 -16.83 -15.85 10.30
N ILE A 170 -15.72 -15.15 10.54
CA ILE A 170 -14.41 -15.45 9.94
C ILE A 170 -13.53 -16.08 11.02
N GLY A 171 -13.01 -17.27 10.73
CA GLY A 171 -12.05 -17.97 11.57
C GLY A 171 -10.70 -18.12 10.86
N MET A 172 -9.74 -18.72 11.56
CA MET A 172 -8.46 -19.15 11.00
C MET A 172 -8.31 -20.65 11.22
N ASN A 173 -7.78 -21.36 10.24
CA ASN A 173 -7.44 -22.78 10.36
C ASN A 173 -6.07 -23.05 9.72
N TYR A 174 -5.47 -24.20 10.04
CA TYR A 174 -4.27 -24.71 9.40
C TYR A 174 -4.60 -25.91 8.51
N GLU A 175 -4.29 -25.82 7.23
CA GLU A 175 -4.37 -26.93 6.29
C GLU A 175 -2.97 -27.35 5.85
N ALA A 176 -2.65 -28.65 5.83
CA ALA A 176 -1.35 -29.15 5.40
C ALA A 176 -0.94 -28.65 3.98
N LYS A 177 -1.93 -28.39 3.13
CA LYS A 177 -1.74 -27.94 1.75
C LYS A 177 -1.46 -26.44 1.62
N PHE A 178 -2.02 -25.60 2.48
CA PHE A 178 -1.97 -24.14 2.33
C PHE A 178 -1.34 -23.42 3.54
N GLY A 179 -1.06 -24.14 4.62
CA GLY A 179 -0.65 -23.55 5.89
C GLY A 179 -1.84 -22.90 6.60
N ARG A 180 -1.58 -21.81 7.33
CA ARG A 180 -2.63 -20.99 7.93
C ARG A 180 -3.48 -20.33 6.84
N GLY A 181 -4.79 -20.26 7.04
CA GLY A 181 -5.72 -19.61 6.12
C GLY A 181 -7.00 -19.17 6.81
N LEU A 182 -7.67 -18.17 6.24
CA LEU A 182 -8.98 -17.74 6.70
C LEU A 182 -10.05 -18.75 6.30
N ILE A 183 -10.99 -19.05 7.20
CA ILE A 183 -12.12 -19.95 6.97
C ILE A 183 -13.44 -19.24 7.23
N ALA A 184 -14.47 -19.61 6.47
CA ALA A 184 -15.83 -19.15 6.69
C ALA A 184 -16.52 -20.00 7.77
N GLN A 185 -16.98 -19.38 8.86
CA GLN A 185 -17.76 -20.05 9.92
C GLN A 185 -19.28 -19.93 9.69
N LYS A 186 -19.68 -19.10 8.72
CA LYS A 186 -21.03 -18.96 8.18
C LYS A 186 -20.97 -18.79 6.65
N ASP A 187 -22.12 -18.82 6.00
CA ASP A 187 -22.20 -18.54 4.57
C ASP A 187 -22.05 -17.03 4.30
N PHE A 188 -21.39 -16.69 3.19
CA PHE A 188 -21.28 -15.32 2.68
C PHE A 188 -21.76 -15.23 1.23
N ASN A 189 -22.34 -14.08 0.88
CA ASN A 189 -22.91 -13.79 -0.42
C ASN A 189 -22.00 -12.87 -1.25
N PRO A 190 -22.11 -12.90 -2.59
CA PRO A 190 -21.44 -11.93 -3.45
C PRO A 190 -21.75 -10.50 -3.03
N GLY A 191 -20.70 -9.69 -2.85
CA GLY A 191 -20.81 -8.31 -2.38
C GLY A 191 -20.67 -8.12 -0.87
N ASP A 192 -20.67 -9.20 -0.08
CA ASP A 192 -20.35 -9.09 1.34
C ASP A 192 -18.90 -8.61 1.51
N ILE A 193 -18.68 -7.72 2.48
CA ILE A 193 -17.36 -7.15 2.76
C ILE A 193 -16.83 -7.79 4.03
N LEU A 194 -15.77 -8.57 3.86
CA LEU A 194 -15.20 -9.43 4.90
C LEU A 194 -14.18 -8.69 5.76
N LEU A 195 -13.41 -7.79 5.18
CA LEU A 195 -12.30 -7.09 5.81
C LEU A 195 -12.26 -5.65 5.33
N ASP A 196 -11.98 -4.71 6.24
CA ASP A 196 -11.65 -3.31 5.93
C ASP A 196 -10.54 -2.79 6.87
N GLU A 197 -9.35 -3.36 6.70
CA GLU A 197 -8.21 -3.21 7.60
C GLU A 197 -7.31 -2.04 7.19
N LYS A 198 -6.76 -1.30 8.16
CA LYS A 198 -5.69 -0.31 7.88
C LYS A 198 -4.35 -1.04 7.68
N VAL A 199 -3.54 -0.61 6.73
CA VAL A 199 -2.18 -1.13 6.58
C VAL A 199 -1.35 -0.89 7.86
N VAL A 200 -0.58 -1.89 8.26
CA VAL A 200 0.31 -1.83 9.44
C VAL A 200 1.62 -1.15 9.09
N LEU A 201 2.21 -1.53 7.95
CA LEU A 201 3.44 -0.96 7.43
C LEU A 201 3.31 -0.61 5.96
N CYS A 202 4.08 0.39 5.55
CA CYS A 202 4.17 0.86 4.17
C CYS A 202 5.65 1.08 3.80
N GLY A 203 6.04 0.62 2.61
CA GLY A 203 7.30 0.96 1.95
C GLY A 203 7.01 1.45 0.53
N LEU A 204 7.54 2.61 0.18
CA LEU A 204 7.27 3.27 -1.11
C LEU A 204 8.52 3.28 -1.98
N GLU A 205 8.35 2.98 -3.27
CA GLU A 205 8.87 3.81 -4.39
C GLU A 205 9.49 5.17 -4.02
N CYS A 206 10.79 5.49 -4.21
CA CYS A 206 11.26 6.88 -4.04
C CYS A 206 10.49 7.81 -5.00
N ASP A 207 10.15 7.34 -6.20
CA ASP A 207 9.31 8.05 -7.17
C ASP A 207 7.83 8.17 -6.71
N LEU A 208 7.38 7.34 -5.75
CA LEU A 208 6.04 7.41 -5.14
C LEU A 208 5.98 8.30 -3.90
N ILE A 209 7.10 8.77 -3.35
CA ILE A 209 7.12 9.63 -2.15
C ILE A 209 6.26 10.89 -2.35
N TYR A 210 6.25 11.42 -3.58
CA TYR A 210 5.53 12.64 -3.94
C TYR A 210 4.07 12.39 -4.37
N GLN A 211 3.65 11.12 -4.38
CA GLN A 211 2.29 10.72 -4.77
C GLN A 211 1.54 10.08 -3.62
N ASN A 212 2.23 9.40 -2.72
CA ASN A 212 1.63 8.59 -1.68
C ASN A 212 2.18 8.95 -0.29
N CYS A 213 1.30 8.86 0.70
CA CYS A 213 1.63 9.04 2.10
C CYS A 213 2.63 7.96 2.57
N SER A 214 3.76 8.37 3.15
CA SER A 214 4.82 7.48 3.64
C SER A 214 4.42 6.62 4.86
N GLN A 215 3.28 6.90 5.49
CA GLN A 215 2.69 6.08 6.56
C GLN A 215 1.73 5.00 6.06
N CYS A 216 0.84 5.34 5.13
CA CYS A 216 -0.29 4.48 4.77
C CYS A 216 -0.42 4.23 3.27
N SER A 217 0.47 4.74 2.42
CA SER A 217 0.36 4.66 0.96
C SER A 217 -0.84 5.40 0.33
N GLY A 218 -1.61 6.17 1.11
CA GLY A 218 -2.75 6.92 0.58
C GLY A 218 -2.34 8.09 -0.31
N GLU A 219 -2.98 8.24 -1.48
CA GLU A 219 -2.67 9.30 -2.45
C GLU A 219 -3.17 10.68 -2.01
N PHE A 220 -4.33 10.72 -1.35
CA PHE A 220 -4.97 11.94 -0.84
C PHE A 220 -5.06 13.05 -1.90
N GLY A 221 -5.36 12.69 -3.15
CA GLY A 221 -5.43 13.64 -4.27
C GLY A 221 -4.12 14.40 -4.51
N TYR A 222 -2.96 13.80 -4.21
CA TYR A 222 -1.66 14.45 -4.17
C TYR A 222 -1.53 15.54 -3.10
N SER A 223 -2.45 15.62 -2.13
CA SER A 223 -2.49 16.71 -1.16
C SER A 223 -1.62 16.54 0.08
N LEU A 224 -0.41 16.04 -0.12
CA LEU A 224 0.48 15.59 0.94
C LEU A 224 1.22 16.73 1.64
N ILE A 225 1.56 16.49 2.92
CA ILE A 225 2.34 17.38 3.79
C ILE A 225 3.78 16.83 3.89
N PRO A 226 4.83 17.59 3.55
CA PRO A 226 6.20 17.12 3.62
C PRO A 226 6.71 17.02 5.06
N CYS A 227 7.69 16.14 5.28
CA CYS A 227 8.54 16.20 6.47
C CYS A 227 9.28 17.54 6.52
N ALA A 228 9.45 18.10 7.73
CA ALA A 228 10.21 19.33 7.93
C ALA A 228 11.74 19.10 7.86
N GLY A 229 12.21 17.87 8.15
CA GLY A 229 13.64 17.58 8.26
C GLY A 229 14.29 16.95 7.02
N CYS A 230 13.53 16.34 6.12
CA CYS A 230 14.09 15.63 4.96
C CYS A 230 13.19 15.71 3.71
N PRO A 231 13.75 15.55 2.50
CA PRO A 231 13.00 15.52 1.25
C PRO A 231 12.55 14.09 0.86
N LEU A 232 12.27 13.23 1.84
CA LEU A 232 12.00 11.79 1.61
C LEU A 232 10.71 11.24 2.21
N ALA A 233 9.92 12.08 2.87
CA ALA A 233 8.67 11.63 3.46
C ALA A 233 7.61 12.71 3.31
N MET A 234 6.45 12.29 2.85
CA MET A 234 5.26 13.13 2.75
C MET A 234 4.05 12.37 3.32
N PHE A 235 3.05 13.10 3.79
CA PHE A 235 1.98 12.54 4.61
C PHE A 235 0.59 12.98 4.21
N CYS A 236 -0.32 12.01 4.33
CA CYS A 236 -1.77 12.13 4.46
C CYS A 236 -2.32 13.38 5.12
N SER A 237 -1.81 13.55 6.33
CA SER A 237 -2.43 14.29 7.40
C SER A 237 -1.41 14.43 8.52
N LYS A 238 -1.73 15.28 9.49
CA LYS A 238 -0.87 15.46 10.66
C LYS A 238 -0.77 14.19 11.49
N GLU A 239 -1.86 13.45 11.62
CA GLU A 239 -1.88 12.18 12.37
C GLU A 239 -0.98 11.14 11.71
N CYS A 240 -0.98 11.03 10.36
CA CYS A 240 -0.07 10.15 9.65
C CYS A 240 1.40 10.57 9.84
N GLN A 241 1.70 11.87 9.82
CA GLN A 241 3.05 12.39 10.06
C GLN A 241 3.54 12.04 11.48
N GLU A 242 2.73 12.31 12.49
CA GLU A 242 3.05 12.06 13.90
C GLU A 242 3.18 10.57 14.19
N MET A 243 2.26 9.75 13.66
CA MET A 243 2.33 8.30 13.78
C MET A 243 3.60 7.74 13.14
N ASN A 244 3.95 8.19 11.94
CA ASN A 244 5.17 7.75 11.25
C ASN A 244 6.43 8.14 12.03
N TRP A 245 6.48 9.36 12.55
CA TRP A 245 7.56 9.84 13.42
C TRP A 245 7.70 8.98 14.68
N LYS A 246 6.57 8.70 15.34
CA LYS A 246 6.50 7.85 16.54
C LYS A 246 6.85 6.39 16.27
N LEU A 247 6.56 5.84 15.09
CA LEU A 247 6.82 4.42 14.84
C LEU A 247 8.23 4.17 14.27
N TYR A 248 8.72 5.01 13.35
CA TYR A 248 10.00 4.72 12.70
C TYR A 248 10.71 5.90 12.01
N HIS A 249 10.04 6.97 11.59
CA HIS A 249 10.70 8.02 10.79
C HIS A 249 11.81 8.76 11.53
N ARG A 250 11.75 8.88 12.88
CA ARG A 250 12.84 9.48 13.67
C ARG A 250 14.18 8.74 13.52
N PHE A 251 14.14 7.46 13.16
CA PHE A 251 15.33 6.64 12.90
C PHE A 251 15.77 6.70 11.42
N GLU A 252 14.91 7.17 10.52
CA GLU A 252 15.14 7.26 9.08
C GLU A 252 15.59 8.65 8.63
N CYS A 253 15.04 9.68 9.28
CA CYS A 253 15.18 11.07 8.90
C CYS A 253 16.66 11.48 8.94
N GLY A 254 17.14 12.06 7.83
CA GLY A 254 18.53 12.52 7.69
C GLY A 254 19.54 11.46 7.30
N VAL A 255 19.14 10.19 7.09
CA VAL A 255 20.04 9.15 6.54
C VAL A 255 19.44 8.36 5.38
N ALA A 256 18.11 8.23 5.31
CA ALA A 256 17.47 7.32 4.35
C ALA A 256 17.68 7.72 2.88
N SER A 257 18.07 8.96 2.56
CA SER A 257 18.21 9.40 1.16
C SER A 257 19.41 8.78 0.46
N LYS A 258 20.37 8.28 1.23
CA LYS A 258 21.47 7.46 0.72
C LYS A 258 20.98 6.18 0.04
N LEU A 259 19.81 5.67 0.45
CA LEU A 259 19.26 4.40 -0.03
C LEU A 259 18.49 4.55 -1.35
N CYS A 260 18.02 5.75 -1.72
CA CYS A 260 17.29 5.98 -2.98
C CYS A 260 18.12 5.65 -4.24
N CYS A 261 19.45 5.62 -4.15
CA CYS A 261 20.33 5.29 -5.27
C CYS A 261 20.70 3.79 -5.35
N ILE A 262 20.36 3.00 -4.33
CA ILE A 262 20.92 1.65 -4.13
C ILE A 262 19.82 0.58 -4.12
N SER A 263 18.64 0.86 -3.57
CA SER A 263 17.61 -0.17 -3.31
C SER A 263 16.33 0.06 -4.13
N PHE A 264 15.55 -1.00 -4.37
CA PHE A 264 14.10 -0.84 -4.60
C PHE A 264 13.47 -0.50 -3.25
N THR A 265 12.70 0.55 -3.22
CA THR A 265 12.49 1.36 -2.00
C THR A 265 11.39 0.82 -1.09
N TRP A 266 10.68 -0.23 -1.53
CA TRP A 266 9.94 -1.10 -0.63
C TRP A 266 10.83 -1.77 0.43
N GLY A 267 12.14 -1.91 0.19
CA GLY A 267 13.10 -2.40 1.19
C GLY A 267 13.10 -1.60 2.50
N MET A 268 12.63 -0.34 2.49
CA MET A 268 12.42 0.46 3.71
C MET A 268 11.46 -0.19 4.69
N ILE A 269 10.59 -1.09 4.24
CA ILE A 269 9.69 -1.81 5.15
C ILE A 269 10.43 -2.70 6.16
N ILE A 270 11.64 -3.15 5.82
CA ILE A 270 12.48 -4.03 6.64
C ILE A 270 12.96 -3.33 7.93
N PRO A 271 13.72 -2.21 7.87
CA PRO A 271 14.07 -1.47 9.07
C PRO A 271 12.83 -0.88 9.75
N ARG A 272 11.79 -0.48 9.00
CA ARG A 272 10.53 0.01 9.59
C ARG A 272 9.90 -1.01 10.52
N PHE A 273 9.88 -2.29 10.15
CA PHE A 273 9.34 -3.33 11.03
C PHE A 273 10.19 -3.53 12.28
N PHE A 274 11.52 -3.45 12.17
CA PHE A 274 12.40 -3.46 13.34
C PHE A 274 12.09 -2.32 14.31
N PHE A 275 12.03 -1.08 13.80
CA PHE A 275 11.76 0.10 14.63
C PHE A 275 10.31 0.19 15.12
N TYR A 276 9.35 -0.35 14.35
CA TYR A 276 7.99 -0.55 14.80
C TYR A 276 7.99 -1.42 16.06
N GLY A 277 8.67 -2.56 16.03
CA GLY A 277 8.86 -3.45 17.17
C GLY A 277 9.53 -2.75 18.35
N LEU A 278 10.68 -2.12 18.12
CA LEU A 278 11.44 -1.38 19.14
C LEU A 278 10.56 -0.34 19.86
N THR A 279 9.76 0.41 19.10
CA THR A 279 8.82 1.40 19.67
C THR A 279 7.77 0.73 20.58
N GLN A 280 7.33 -0.50 20.28
CA GLN A 280 6.37 -1.22 21.15
C GLN A 280 6.99 -1.68 22.47
N PHE A 281 8.31 -1.78 22.55
CA PHE A 281 9.05 -2.02 23.79
C PHE A 281 9.54 -0.71 24.43
N GLY A 282 8.97 0.44 24.05
CA GLY A 282 9.33 1.73 24.65
C GLY A 282 10.74 2.20 24.30
N ASP A 283 11.23 1.84 23.12
CA ASP A 283 12.62 2.05 22.67
C ASP A 283 13.67 1.30 23.52
N ASP A 284 13.25 0.34 24.34
CA ASP A 284 14.13 -0.57 25.08
C ASP A 284 14.54 -1.75 24.18
N LEU A 285 15.75 -1.65 23.64
CA LEU A 285 16.32 -2.70 22.80
C LEU A 285 16.54 -4.00 23.56
N GLN A 286 16.90 -3.96 24.86
CA GLN A 286 17.16 -5.17 25.63
C GLN A 286 15.85 -5.92 25.88
N ALA A 287 14.77 -5.23 26.25
CA ALA A 287 13.46 -5.85 26.40
C ALA A 287 12.96 -6.48 25.09
N MET A 288 13.19 -5.83 23.95
CA MET A 288 12.87 -6.39 22.63
C MET A 288 13.71 -7.65 22.33
N MET A 289 15.02 -7.61 22.63
CA MET A 289 15.93 -8.75 22.47
C MET A 289 15.50 -9.95 23.33
N ASP A 290 15.20 -9.72 24.61
CA ASP A 290 14.80 -10.74 25.57
C ASP A 290 13.53 -11.47 25.12
N TYR A 291 12.61 -10.77 24.46
CA TYR A 291 11.44 -11.37 23.82
C TYR A 291 11.82 -12.14 22.55
N CYS A 292 12.53 -11.51 21.60
CA CYS A 292 12.77 -12.08 20.27
C CYS A 292 13.70 -13.30 20.27
N VAL A 293 14.51 -13.50 21.32
CA VAL A 293 15.39 -14.67 21.47
C VAL A 293 14.62 -15.90 21.95
N GLN A 294 13.42 -15.74 22.52
CA GLN A 294 12.62 -16.87 23.00
C GLN A 294 12.02 -17.66 21.82
N GLU A 295 12.17 -18.99 21.83
CA GLU A 295 11.49 -19.84 20.86
C GLU A 295 9.99 -19.93 21.19
N HIS A 296 9.15 -19.34 20.34
CA HIS A 296 7.71 -19.54 20.41
C HIS A 296 7.27 -20.73 19.55
N ALA A 297 6.71 -21.76 20.22
CA ALA A 297 6.37 -23.05 19.62
C ALA A 297 5.33 -22.96 18.49
N THR A 298 4.42 -21.97 18.51
CA THR A 298 3.40 -21.76 17.48
C THR A 298 3.14 -20.27 17.27
N ALA A 299 2.90 -19.87 16.01
CA ALA A 299 2.45 -18.52 15.70
C ALA A 299 1.03 -18.34 16.24
N PRO A 300 0.76 -17.39 17.14
CA PRO A 300 -0.55 -17.27 17.77
C PRO A 300 -1.62 -16.81 16.75
N ASN A 301 -2.88 -17.17 16.98
CA ASN A 301 -4.01 -16.77 16.13
C ASN A 301 -4.42 -15.33 16.40
N PRO A 302 -4.27 -14.39 15.44
CA PRO A 302 -4.64 -12.98 15.66
C PRO A 302 -6.16 -12.77 15.78
N LEU A 303 -6.99 -13.77 15.45
CA LEU A 303 -8.44 -13.70 15.61
C LEU A 303 -8.94 -14.02 17.03
N GLU A 304 -8.06 -14.49 17.91
CA GLU A 304 -8.42 -14.95 19.27
C GLU A 304 -7.95 -14.01 20.39
N ARG A 305 -7.43 -12.82 20.04
CA ARG A 305 -6.89 -11.86 21.02
C ARG A 305 -7.24 -10.43 20.64
N THR A 306 -7.31 -9.58 21.66
CA THR A 306 -7.39 -8.12 21.47
C THR A 306 -6.13 -7.62 20.76
N LEU A 307 -6.32 -6.92 19.64
CA LEU A 307 -5.23 -6.45 18.78
C LEU A 307 -4.76 -5.06 19.20
N ASN A 308 -3.66 -5.00 19.96
CA ASN A 308 -2.89 -3.77 20.14
C ASN A 308 -1.60 -3.81 19.29
N GLN A 309 -0.89 -2.68 19.22
CA GLN A 309 0.30 -2.56 18.37
C GLN A 309 1.43 -3.54 18.74
N LEU A 310 1.61 -3.84 20.03
CA LEU A 310 2.58 -4.83 20.50
C LEU A 310 2.19 -6.25 20.05
N GLU A 311 0.92 -6.63 20.21
CA GLU A 311 0.45 -7.93 19.75
C GLU A 311 0.58 -8.06 18.23
N VAL A 312 0.29 -7.00 17.45
CA VAL A 312 0.55 -6.95 16.00
C VAL A 312 2.03 -7.25 15.68
N PHE A 313 2.97 -6.62 16.40
CA PHE A 313 4.40 -6.90 16.23
C PHE A 313 4.70 -8.38 16.48
N LYS A 314 4.22 -8.92 17.61
CA LYS A 314 4.45 -10.32 18.00
C LYS A 314 3.89 -11.31 16.98
N PHE A 315 2.69 -11.06 16.43
CA PHE A 315 2.09 -11.91 15.41
C PHE A 315 2.93 -11.94 14.13
N ILE A 316 3.36 -10.77 13.65
CA ILE A 316 4.16 -10.67 12.42
C ILE A 316 5.54 -11.27 12.66
N HIS A 317 6.21 -10.95 13.77
CA HIS A 317 7.54 -11.46 14.11
C HIS A 317 7.57 -13.00 14.16
N ASN A 318 6.54 -13.62 14.76
CA ASN A 318 6.44 -15.06 14.90
C ASN A 318 5.86 -15.77 13.67
N ALA A 319 5.48 -15.04 12.61
CA ALA A 319 4.97 -15.65 11.40
C ALA A 319 6.08 -16.43 10.67
N LYS A 320 5.71 -17.61 10.14
CA LYS A 320 6.62 -18.49 9.39
C LYS A 320 6.09 -18.71 7.97
N PRO A 321 6.04 -17.67 7.12
CA PRO A 321 5.56 -17.83 5.75
C PRO A 321 6.56 -18.62 4.90
N HIS A 322 6.09 -19.17 3.78
CA HIS A 322 7.00 -19.72 2.77
C HIS A 322 7.78 -18.57 2.14
N PHE A 323 9.11 -18.65 2.17
CA PHE A 323 10.01 -17.72 1.48
C PHE A 323 10.67 -18.37 0.27
N ASN A 324 10.73 -17.66 -0.86
CA ASN A 324 11.43 -18.11 -2.06
C ASN A 324 12.93 -17.79 -1.95
N ARG A 325 13.74 -18.84 -1.76
CA ARG A 325 15.18 -18.72 -1.55
C ARG A 325 15.94 -18.09 -2.73
N LYS A 326 15.36 -18.05 -3.94
CA LYS A 326 15.98 -17.40 -5.11
C LYS A 326 16.31 -15.93 -4.89
N PHE A 327 15.56 -15.24 -4.02
CA PHE A 327 15.79 -13.83 -3.70
C PHE A 327 16.71 -13.62 -2.48
N ASP A 328 17.16 -14.68 -1.79
CA ASP A 328 17.87 -14.58 -0.51
C ASP A 328 19.17 -13.78 -0.64
N SER A 329 19.98 -14.07 -1.65
CA SER A 329 21.24 -13.36 -1.91
C SER A 329 20.99 -11.88 -2.18
N TYR A 330 20.00 -11.55 -3.01
CA TYR A 330 19.63 -10.18 -3.32
C TYR A 330 19.17 -9.40 -2.06
N LEU A 331 18.35 -10.04 -1.22
CA LEU A 331 17.87 -9.45 0.03
C LEU A 331 18.99 -9.23 1.04
N LYS A 332 19.97 -10.14 1.14
CA LYS A 332 21.14 -9.95 2.01
C LYS A 332 21.92 -8.69 1.64
N VAL A 333 22.16 -8.48 0.34
CA VAL A 333 22.84 -7.27 -0.18
C VAL A 333 22.08 -6.02 0.25
N ILE A 334 20.76 -6.00 0.00
CA ILE A 334 19.87 -4.93 0.44
C ILE A 334 20.07 -4.70 1.94
N VAL A 335 19.82 -5.70 2.78
CA VAL A 335 19.87 -5.59 4.26
C VAL A 335 21.18 -4.97 4.75
N VAL A 336 22.32 -5.31 4.16
CA VAL A 336 23.60 -4.73 4.60
C VAL A 336 23.67 -3.22 4.32
N PHE A 337 23.15 -2.74 3.18
CA PHE A 337 23.06 -1.28 2.95
C PHE A 337 22.19 -0.58 3.99
N TYR A 338 21.04 -1.17 4.32
CA TYR A 338 20.17 -0.63 5.36
C TYR A 338 20.84 -0.64 6.73
N TYR A 339 21.51 -1.74 7.08
CA TYR A 339 22.28 -1.85 8.33
C TYR A 339 23.30 -0.72 8.47
N VAL A 340 24.15 -0.51 7.46
CA VAL A 340 25.19 0.53 7.50
C VAL A 340 24.56 1.93 7.55
N VAL A 341 23.60 2.23 6.69
CA VAL A 341 23.00 3.58 6.61
C VAL A 341 22.26 3.95 7.89
N PHE A 342 21.48 3.03 8.47
CA PHE A 342 20.74 3.33 9.69
C PHE A 342 21.66 3.52 10.90
N LEU A 343 22.81 2.83 10.96
CA LEU A 343 23.81 3.09 12.01
C LEU A 343 24.49 4.47 11.89
N MET A 344 24.37 5.15 10.74
CA MET A 344 24.82 6.55 10.60
C MET A 344 23.86 7.53 11.29
N ASN A 345 22.63 7.12 11.63
CA ASN A 345 21.69 7.97 12.34
C ASN A 345 22.11 8.06 13.82
N PRO A 346 22.32 9.26 14.38
CA PRO A 346 22.77 9.43 15.77
C PRO A 346 21.85 8.79 16.80
N LEU A 347 20.52 8.84 16.60
CA LEU A 347 19.56 8.23 17.50
C LEU A 347 19.67 6.70 17.46
N VAL A 348 19.74 6.10 16.27
CA VAL A 348 19.94 4.65 16.12
C VAL A 348 21.26 4.22 16.76
N ARG A 349 22.35 4.97 16.54
CA ARG A 349 23.65 4.67 17.15
C ARG A 349 23.62 4.80 18.68
N SER A 350 22.79 5.70 19.21
CA SER A 350 22.59 5.85 20.65
C SER A 350 21.81 4.68 21.27
N ILE A 351 21.17 3.82 20.48
CA ILE A 351 20.44 2.63 20.95
C ILE A 351 21.30 1.37 20.71
N ILE A 352 21.90 1.26 19.54
CA ILE A 352 22.76 0.14 19.13
C ILE A 352 24.22 0.47 19.49
N ARG A 353 24.59 0.16 20.74
CA ARG A 353 25.89 0.54 21.34
C ARG A 353 26.91 -0.60 21.44
N THR A 354 26.46 -1.84 21.54
CA THR A 354 27.31 -3.01 21.81
C THR A 354 27.37 -3.94 20.60
N GLU A 355 28.37 -4.82 20.55
CA GLU A 355 28.47 -5.85 19.51
C GLU A 355 27.24 -6.77 19.51
N SER A 356 26.69 -7.07 20.69
CA SER A 356 25.46 -7.86 20.83
C SER A 356 24.26 -7.16 20.18
N HIS A 357 24.12 -5.84 20.39
CA HIS A 357 23.05 -5.04 19.77
C HIS A 357 23.20 -5.00 18.25
N GLU A 358 24.42 -4.78 17.74
CA GLU A 358 24.72 -4.76 16.31
C GLU A 358 24.37 -6.11 15.65
N ARG A 359 24.77 -7.21 16.29
CA ARG A 359 24.47 -8.57 15.82
C ARG A 359 22.97 -8.85 15.80
N PHE A 360 22.25 -8.45 16.86
CA PHE A 360 20.81 -8.59 16.92
C PHE A 360 20.10 -7.78 15.83
N PHE A 361 20.51 -6.52 15.62
CA PHE A 361 19.95 -5.66 14.59
C PHE A 361 20.13 -6.27 13.19
N LEU A 362 21.35 -6.67 12.83
CA LEU A 362 21.61 -7.28 11.53
C LEU A 362 20.81 -8.59 11.33
N ARG A 363 20.81 -9.48 12.33
CA ARG A 363 20.04 -10.74 12.27
C ARG A 363 18.55 -10.48 12.12
N SER A 364 18.02 -9.48 12.82
CA SER A 364 16.63 -9.07 12.73
C SER A 364 16.29 -8.56 11.33
N LEU A 365 17.12 -7.69 10.74
CA LEU A 365 16.89 -7.20 9.37
C LEU A 365 16.91 -8.34 8.34
N LEU A 366 17.81 -9.32 8.49
CA LEU A 366 17.87 -10.51 7.62
C LEU A 366 16.65 -11.43 7.79
N ALA A 367 16.16 -11.60 9.01
CA ALA A 367 14.94 -12.36 9.26
C ALA A 367 13.72 -11.64 8.68
N TYR A 368 13.63 -10.33 8.90
CA TYR A 368 12.52 -9.50 8.46
C TYR A 368 12.50 -9.31 6.94
N SER A 369 13.65 -9.30 6.25
CA SER A 369 13.65 -9.27 4.79
C SER A 369 12.97 -10.48 4.17
N ARG A 370 13.19 -11.67 4.73
CA ARG A 370 12.56 -12.92 4.28
C ARG A 370 11.08 -12.96 4.63
N LEU A 371 10.78 -12.62 5.89
CA LEU A 371 9.41 -12.57 6.41
C LEU A 371 8.53 -11.62 5.60
N LEU A 372 8.96 -10.37 5.46
CA LEU A 372 8.17 -9.33 4.80
C LEU A 372 8.14 -9.55 3.29
N GLY A 373 9.19 -10.12 2.69
CA GLY A 373 9.17 -10.54 1.29
C GLY A 373 8.03 -11.51 0.95
N SER A 374 7.56 -12.30 1.93
CA SER A 374 6.42 -13.22 1.75
C SER A 374 5.07 -12.68 2.21
N LEU A 375 5.04 -11.65 3.06
CA LEU A 375 3.79 -11.05 3.58
C LEU A 375 3.38 -9.78 2.83
N LEU A 376 4.28 -9.23 2.01
CA LEU A 376 4.05 -8.00 1.29
C LEU A 376 2.92 -8.17 0.29
N ALA A 377 1.97 -7.26 0.34
CA ALA A 377 1.04 -7.05 -0.75
C ALA A 377 1.43 -5.76 -1.49
N SER A 378 1.52 -5.87 -2.82
CA SER A 378 2.04 -4.84 -3.70
C SER A 378 0.93 -4.18 -4.50
N THR A 379 0.93 -2.85 -4.56
CA THR A 379 0.04 -2.05 -5.40
C THR A 379 0.87 -1.31 -6.44
N VAL A 380 0.51 -1.41 -7.72
CA VAL A 380 1.23 -0.75 -8.82
C VAL A 380 0.48 0.49 -9.29
N PHE A 381 1.17 1.61 -9.35
CA PHE A 381 0.63 2.92 -9.77
C PHE A 381 1.14 3.28 -11.16
N PHE A 382 0.23 3.41 -12.12
CA PHE A 382 0.54 3.75 -13.53
C PHE A 382 0.18 5.19 -13.91
N LYS A 383 -0.48 5.95 -13.02
CA LYS A 383 -1.15 7.21 -13.37
C LYS A 383 -0.20 8.28 -13.91
N VAL A 384 0.95 8.48 -13.26
CA VAL A 384 1.96 9.51 -13.64
C VAL A 384 3.15 8.89 -14.39
N TYR A 385 3.38 7.59 -14.20
CA TYR A 385 4.58 6.92 -14.66
C TYR A 385 4.23 5.68 -15.48
N PRO A 386 4.46 5.69 -16.81
CA PRO A 386 4.10 4.58 -17.69
C PRO A 386 4.76 3.25 -17.32
N GLN A 387 5.95 3.30 -16.71
CA GLN A 387 6.69 2.12 -16.25
C GLN A 387 6.04 1.41 -15.05
N GLY A 388 5.11 2.07 -14.35
CA GLY A 388 4.54 1.57 -13.10
C GLY A 388 5.54 1.64 -11.93
N TYR A 389 5.07 2.06 -10.77
CA TYR A 389 5.83 1.99 -9.52
C TYR A 389 5.02 1.31 -8.42
N THR A 390 5.71 0.63 -7.51
CA THR A 390 5.08 -0.25 -6.54
C THR A 390 5.10 0.34 -5.13
N ALA A 391 3.95 0.36 -4.46
CA ALA A 391 3.91 0.46 -3.01
C ALA A 391 3.79 -0.93 -2.41
N GLY A 392 4.66 -1.23 -1.44
CA GLY A 392 4.59 -2.42 -0.63
C GLY A 392 3.88 -2.14 0.69
N THR A 393 2.89 -2.95 1.04
CA THR A 393 2.15 -2.81 2.30
C THR A 393 2.04 -4.14 3.03
N VAL A 394 1.95 -4.07 4.36
CA VAL A 394 1.71 -5.23 5.22
C VAL A 394 0.44 -4.99 6.02
N SER A 395 -0.45 -5.97 6.01
CA SER A 395 -1.65 -6.05 6.85
C SER A 395 -1.57 -7.26 7.76
N LEU A 396 -2.26 -7.24 8.90
CA LEU A 396 -2.24 -8.36 9.84
C LEU A 396 -3.18 -9.46 9.37
N ILE A 397 -4.47 -9.17 9.23
CA ILE A 397 -5.47 -10.20 8.87
C ILE A 397 -5.44 -10.46 7.37
N GLY A 398 -5.28 -9.41 6.56
CA GLY A 398 -5.22 -9.54 5.10
C GLY A 398 -4.13 -10.52 4.63
N SER A 399 -2.97 -10.55 5.29
CA SER A 399 -1.84 -11.43 4.95
C SER A 399 -2.02 -12.92 5.32
N ILE A 400 -3.13 -13.27 5.99
CA ILE A 400 -3.49 -14.66 6.31
C ILE A 400 -4.29 -15.31 5.16
N CYS A 401 -4.95 -14.52 4.32
CA CYS A 401 -5.78 -15.04 3.23
C CYS A 401 -4.91 -15.59 2.10
N ASN A 402 -4.91 -16.91 1.92
CA ASN A 402 -4.10 -17.57 0.90
C ASN A 402 -4.55 -17.25 -0.53
N HIS A 403 -3.63 -17.43 -1.48
CA HIS A 403 -3.96 -17.38 -2.90
C HIS A 403 -4.60 -18.67 -3.44
N SER A 404 -5.53 -18.49 -4.37
CA SER A 404 -6.02 -19.48 -5.33
C SER A 404 -6.18 -18.78 -6.68
N CYS A 405 -5.87 -19.46 -7.80
CA CYS A 405 -6.21 -18.96 -9.14
C CYS A 405 -7.73 -18.98 -9.39
N ASP A 406 -8.52 -19.57 -8.49
CA ASP A 406 -9.99 -19.53 -8.44
C ASP A 406 -10.43 -18.86 -7.13
N PRO A 407 -10.18 -17.54 -6.96
CA PRO A 407 -10.45 -16.86 -5.71
C PRO A 407 -11.96 -16.74 -5.46
N ALA A 408 -12.32 -16.63 -4.18
CA ALA A 408 -13.68 -16.35 -3.76
C ALA A 408 -13.86 -14.88 -3.33
N VAL A 409 -12.75 -14.19 -3.04
CA VAL A 409 -12.72 -12.78 -2.67
C VAL A 409 -11.76 -12.00 -3.55
N ASN A 410 -12.09 -10.75 -3.82
CA ASN A 410 -11.16 -9.75 -4.32
C ASN A 410 -10.54 -9.01 -3.12
N THR A 411 -9.23 -8.85 -3.13
CA THR A 411 -8.50 -8.04 -2.13
C THR A 411 -7.99 -6.77 -2.78
N VAL A 412 -8.53 -5.64 -2.36
CA VAL A 412 -8.19 -4.32 -2.88
C VAL A 412 -7.36 -3.56 -1.87
N ILE A 413 -6.21 -3.07 -2.31
CA ILE A 413 -5.33 -2.23 -1.51
C ILE A 413 -5.33 -0.84 -2.11
N HIS A 414 -6.01 0.08 -1.44
CA HIS A 414 -6.14 1.44 -1.92
C HIS A 414 -6.31 2.40 -0.74
N SER A 415 -5.75 3.60 -0.86
CA SER A 415 -5.85 4.64 0.16
C SER A 415 -5.45 4.18 1.58
N GLY A 416 -4.49 3.26 1.67
CA GLY A 416 -3.99 2.71 2.93
C GLY A 416 -4.90 1.75 3.67
N ARG A 417 -5.83 1.15 2.95
CA ARG A 417 -6.75 0.14 3.46
C ARG A 417 -6.65 -1.13 2.62
N VAL A 418 -6.85 -2.26 3.26
CA VAL A 418 -7.00 -3.58 2.65
C VAL A 418 -8.45 -3.99 2.80
N LYS A 419 -9.19 -4.02 1.69
CA LYS A 419 -10.59 -4.46 1.66
C LYS A 419 -10.69 -5.83 1.02
N MET A 420 -11.49 -6.72 1.61
CA MET A 420 -11.83 -8.02 1.02
C MET A 420 -13.32 -8.08 0.71
N VAL A 421 -13.66 -8.26 -0.57
CA VAL A 421 -15.05 -8.31 -1.04
C VAL A 421 -15.34 -9.65 -1.69
N VAL A 422 -16.47 -10.27 -1.33
CA VAL A 422 -16.87 -11.58 -1.85
C VAL A 422 -17.26 -11.49 -3.33
N LEU A 423 -16.59 -12.27 -4.16
CA LEU A 423 -16.84 -12.38 -5.60
C LEU A 423 -17.94 -13.38 -5.92
N ARG A 424 -17.93 -14.53 -5.23
CA ARG A 424 -18.87 -15.66 -5.42
C ARG A 424 -19.25 -16.24 -4.06
N PRO A 425 -20.40 -16.94 -3.92
CA PRO A 425 -20.81 -17.45 -2.61
C PRO A 425 -19.74 -18.30 -1.95
N ILE A 426 -19.59 -18.12 -0.63
CA ILE A 426 -18.68 -18.88 0.23
C ILE A 426 -19.53 -19.64 1.23
N ARG A 427 -19.33 -20.95 1.33
CA ARG A 427 -20.08 -21.78 2.29
C ARG A 427 -19.34 -21.90 3.61
N LYS A 428 -20.08 -22.10 4.70
CA LYS A 428 -19.53 -22.49 5.98
C LYS A 428 -18.58 -23.69 5.82
N GLY A 429 -17.39 -23.57 6.39
CA GLY A 429 -16.32 -24.56 6.34
C GLY A 429 -15.36 -24.39 5.17
N GLU A 430 -15.66 -23.54 4.19
CA GLU A 430 -14.74 -23.26 3.08
C GLU A 430 -13.61 -22.33 3.52
N GLN A 431 -12.40 -22.59 3.02
CA GLN A 431 -11.30 -21.63 3.12
C GLN A 431 -11.56 -20.45 2.17
N ILE A 432 -11.30 -19.25 2.67
CA ILE A 432 -11.44 -18.00 1.93
C ILE A 432 -10.13 -17.73 1.21
N PHE A 433 -10.17 -17.72 -0.12
CA PHE A 433 -9.02 -17.44 -0.97
C PHE A 433 -9.15 -16.13 -1.73
N THR A 434 -8.08 -15.36 -1.72
CA THR A 434 -7.83 -14.24 -2.65
C THR A 434 -6.92 -14.71 -3.80
N THR A 435 -6.44 -13.81 -4.64
CA THR A 435 -5.36 -14.10 -5.59
C THR A 435 -4.18 -13.16 -5.43
N TYR A 436 -2.95 -13.70 -5.43
CA TYR A 436 -1.71 -12.93 -5.52
C TYR A 436 -1.22 -12.78 -6.97
N GLY A 437 -1.76 -13.58 -7.88
CA GLY A 437 -1.44 -13.60 -9.30
C GLY A 437 -2.70 -13.40 -10.14
N THR A 438 -2.75 -14.02 -11.31
CA THR A 438 -3.93 -13.96 -12.18
C THR A 438 -5.02 -14.93 -11.71
N SER A 439 -6.27 -14.51 -11.89
CA SER A 439 -7.42 -15.42 -11.75
C SER A 439 -7.65 -16.18 -13.06
N TRP A 440 -8.30 -17.34 -13.03
CA TRP A 440 -8.54 -18.17 -14.22
C TRP A 440 -9.38 -17.49 -15.32
N TRP A 441 -10.07 -16.40 -14.98
CA TRP A 441 -10.88 -15.59 -15.90
C TRP A 441 -10.14 -14.38 -16.49
N GLU A 442 -8.91 -14.09 -16.07
CA GLU A 442 -8.14 -12.99 -16.64
C GLU A 442 -7.42 -13.43 -17.93
N PRO A 443 -7.50 -12.64 -19.02
CA PRO A 443 -6.70 -12.89 -20.21
C PRO A 443 -5.25 -12.45 -19.96
N GLY A 444 -4.26 -13.34 -20.07
CA GLY A 444 -2.85 -12.92 -20.01
C GLY A 444 -1.83 -13.99 -19.61
N GLU A 445 -0.56 -13.59 -19.65
CA GLU A 445 0.57 -14.38 -19.17
C GLU A 445 0.44 -14.69 -17.67
N ASP A 446 0.83 -15.92 -17.31
CA ASP A 446 0.85 -16.42 -15.94
C ASP A 446 1.67 -15.46 -15.06
N ARG A 447 1.03 -14.70 -14.15
CA ARG A 447 1.78 -13.92 -13.16
C ARG A 447 2.49 -14.94 -12.27
N SER A 448 3.80 -15.11 -12.49
CA SER A 448 4.60 -16.10 -11.79
C SER A 448 4.53 -15.85 -10.29
N LEU A 449 3.91 -16.76 -9.55
CA LEU A 449 4.00 -16.79 -8.11
C LEU A 449 5.40 -17.24 -7.71
N ASP A 450 5.86 -16.75 -6.56
CA ASP A 450 7.16 -17.14 -6.01
C ASP A 450 7.21 -18.59 -5.50
N TYR A 451 6.09 -19.30 -5.56
CA TYR A 451 5.93 -20.69 -5.16
C TYR A 451 5.03 -21.44 -6.15
N LYS A 452 5.11 -22.77 -6.12
CA LYS A 452 4.23 -23.64 -6.94
C LYS A 452 2.81 -23.62 -6.37
N CYS A 453 1.88 -22.99 -7.08
CA CYS A 453 0.47 -23.01 -6.70
C CYS A 453 -0.09 -24.43 -6.69
N ARG A 454 -0.88 -24.75 -5.66
CA ARG A 454 -1.56 -26.04 -5.50
C ARG A 454 -3.09 -25.91 -5.53
N CYS A 455 -3.64 -24.77 -5.95
CA CYS A 455 -5.10 -24.60 -6.02
C CYS A 455 -5.75 -25.55 -7.03
N VAL A 456 -7.07 -25.64 -7.03
CA VAL A 456 -7.83 -26.55 -7.92
C VAL A 456 -7.58 -26.28 -9.42
N VAL A 457 -7.31 -25.03 -9.80
CA VAL A 457 -6.94 -24.65 -11.18
C VAL A 457 -5.57 -25.20 -11.58
N CYS A 458 -4.56 -25.09 -10.71
CA CYS A 458 -3.21 -25.55 -11.00
C CYS A 458 -3.01 -27.06 -10.74
N ASP A 459 -3.93 -27.68 -10.01
CA ASP A 459 -3.89 -29.12 -9.74
C ASP A 459 -4.06 -29.92 -11.04
N ARG A 460 -3.15 -30.87 -11.25
CA ARG A 460 -3.21 -31.83 -12.36
C ARG A 460 -3.74 -33.20 -11.93
N GLY A 461 -4.00 -33.38 -10.63
CA GLY A 461 -4.61 -34.56 -10.03
C GLY A 461 -6.13 -34.67 -10.27
N PRO A 462 -6.82 -35.59 -9.59
CA PRO A 462 -8.24 -35.84 -9.78
C PRO A 462 -9.13 -34.61 -9.52
N ALA A 463 -8.84 -33.84 -8.46
CA ALA A 463 -9.63 -32.67 -8.09
C ALA A 463 -9.53 -31.58 -9.17
N GLY A 464 -8.30 -31.28 -9.62
CA GLY A 464 -8.09 -30.37 -10.73
C GLY A 464 -8.73 -30.85 -12.03
N ARG A 465 -8.54 -32.11 -12.45
CA ARG A 465 -9.20 -32.65 -13.66
C ARG A 465 -10.73 -32.50 -13.61
N LYS A 466 -11.34 -32.77 -12.45
CA LYS A 466 -12.77 -32.52 -12.24
C LYS A 466 -13.11 -31.04 -12.43
N TRP A 467 -12.35 -30.13 -11.81
CA TRP A 467 -12.56 -28.68 -11.96
C TRP A 467 -12.48 -28.23 -13.43
N HIS A 468 -11.45 -28.64 -14.18
CA HIS A 468 -11.28 -28.31 -15.60
C HIS A 468 -12.42 -28.87 -16.47
N SER A 469 -12.92 -30.08 -16.18
CA SER A 469 -14.07 -30.63 -16.89
C SER A 469 -15.35 -29.81 -16.68
N LEU A 470 -15.55 -29.26 -15.48
CA LEU A 470 -16.69 -28.39 -15.17
C LEU A 470 -16.55 -27.00 -15.81
N MET A 471 -15.31 -26.53 -16.01
CA MET A 471 -15.05 -25.28 -16.72
C MET A 471 -15.48 -25.36 -18.19
N MET A 472 -15.22 -26.50 -18.83
CA MET A 472 -15.48 -26.74 -20.26
C MET A 472 -16.90 -27.25 -20.56
N ARG A 473 -17.76 -27.39 -19.55
CA ARG A 473 -19.13 -27.91 -19.76
C ARG A 473 -19.99 -26.93 -20.57
N PRO A 474 -21.00 -27.43 -21.31
CA PRO A 474 -21.97 -26.58 -21.99
C PRO A 474 -22.69 -25.65 -21.01
N PHE A 475 -22.85 -24.38 -21.39
CA PHE A 475 -23.68 -23.45 -20.63
C PHE A 475 -25.16 -23.68 -20.97
N PRO A 476 -26.06 -23.81 -20.00
CA PRO A 476 -27.48 -24.06 -20.28
C PRO A 476 -28.10 -22.94 -21.13
N LEU A 477 -28.71 -23.29 -22.27
CA LEU A 477 -29.27 -22.33 -23.24
C LEU A 477 -30.30 -21.37 -22.63
N LYS A 478 -31.12 -21.85 -21.70
CA LYS A 478 -32.11 -21.02 -20.99
C LYS A 478 -31.44 -19.91 -20.16
N GLU A 479 -30.27 -20.21 -19.59
CA GLU A 479 -29.52 -19.26 -18.78
C GLU A 479 -28.68 -18.31 -19.65
N LEU A 480 -28.29 -18.72 -20.86
CA LEU A 480 -27.59 -17.87 -21.82
C LEU A 480 -28.40 -16.60 -22.15
N LYS A 481 -29.72 -16.72 -22.30
CA LYS A 481 -30.62 -15.57 -22.52
C LYS A 481 -30.59 -14.58 -21.35
N ASN A 482 -30.47 -15.06 -20.12
CA ASN A 482 -30.41 -14.20 -18.93
C ASN A 482 -29.06 -13.47 -18.86
N VAL A 483 -27.96 -14.16 -19.20
CA VAL A 483 -26.62 -13.53 -19.31
C VAL A 483 -26.59 -12.48 -20.43
N GLN A 484 -27.18 -12.78 -21.59
CA GLN A 484 -27.30 -11.82 -22.69
C GLN A 484 -28.11 -10.58 -22.30
N ARG A 485 -29.23 -10.74 -21.59
CA ARG A 485 -29.99 -9.62 -21.03
C ARG A 485 -29.18 -8.79 -20.05
N MET A 486 -28.40 -9.44 -19.18
CA MET A 486 -27.53 -8.72 -18.25
C MET A 486 -26.50 -7.87 -18.98
N ARG A 487 -25.95 -8.36 -20.08
CA ARG A 487 -24.99 -7.59 -20.88
C ARG A 487 -25.55 -6.24 -21.33
N TYR A 488 -26.81 -6.16 -21.74
CA TYR A 488 -27.47 -4.89 -22.05
C TYR A 488 -27.54 -3.93 -20.85
N VAL A 489 -27.76 -4.46 -19.63
CA VAL A 489 -27.76 -3.64 -18.40
C VAL A 489 -26.36 -3.11 -18.09
N LEU A 490 -25.32 -3.92 -18.32
CA LEU A 490 -23.93 -3.53 -18.08
C LEU A 490 -23.43 -2.51 -19.11
N ASP A 491 -23.85 -2.66 -20.37
CA ASP A 491 -23.48 -1.79 -21.49
C ASP A 491 -24.32 -0.49 -21.51
N SER A 492 -25.40 -0.41 -20.74
CA SER A 492 -26.24 0.80 -20.61
C SER A 492 -25.51 1.92 -19.89
N GLU A 493 -25.41 3.09 -20.51
CA GLU A 493 -24.90 4.32 -19.90
C GLU A 493 -25.89 4.93 -18.89
N GLU A 494 -27.19 4.66 -19.05
CA GLU A 494 -28.26 5.14 -18.17
C GLU A 494 -28.26 4.42 -16.81
N THR A 495 -27.71 3.20 -16.76
CA THR A 495 -27.68 2.39 -15.55
C THR A 495 -26.47 2.78 -14.70
N ASN A 496 -26.68 3.24 -13.47
CA ASN A 496 -25.58 3.57 -12.56
C ASN A 496 -24.81 2.32 -12.08
N ASN A 497 -23.56 2.51 -11.67
CA ASN A 497 -22.67 1.41 -11.24
C ASN A 497 -23.24 0.60 -10.06
N ALA A 498 -24.00 1.22 -9.18
CA ALA A 498 -24.65 0.55 -8.05
C ALA A 498 -25.69 -0.49 -8.51
N ALA A 499 -26.52 -0.12 -9.49
CA ALA A 499 -27.47 -1.04 -10.10
C ALA A 499 -26.77 -2.16 -10.86
N LYS A 500 -25.69 -1.85 -11.60
CA LYS A 500 -24.85 -2.85 -12.28
C LYS A 500 -24.26 -3.86 -11.30
N LEU A 501 -23.70 -3.41 -10.18
CA LEU A 501 -23.16 -4.26 -9.12
C LEU A 501 -24.22 -5.19 -8.51
N ASN A 502 -25.39 -4.67 -8.15
CA ASN A 502 -26.48 -5.50 -7.61
C ASN A 502 -26.92 -6.58 -8.62
N ALA A 503 -27.05 -6.20 -9.89
CA ALA A 503 -27.48 -7.10 -10.95
C ALA A 503 -26.47 -8.24 -11.14
N LEU A 504 -25.17 -7.93 -11.11
CA LEU A 504 -24.09 -8.91 -11.14
C LEU A 504 -24.09 -9.82 -9.91
N GLN A 505 -24.23 -9.28 -8.71
CA GLN A 505 -24.29 -10.06 -7.46
C GLN A 505 -25.43 -11.08 -7.48
N GLN A 506 -26.63 -10.67 -7.91
CA GLN A 506 -27.78 -11.56 -8.06
C GLN A 506 -27.53 -12.65 -9.11
N LEU A 507 -26.94 -12.28 -10.25
CA LEU A 507 -26.60 -13.21 -11.33
C LEU A 507 -25.59 -14.26 -10.87
N ILE A 508 -24.52 -13.82 -10.22
CA ILE A 508 -23.45 -14.69 -9.70
C ILE A 508 -24.02 -15.64 -8.64
N LYS A 509 -24.83 -15.12 -7.70
CA LYS A 509 -25.50 -15.94 -6.69
C LYS A 509 -26.40 -17.00 -7.32
N ARG A 510 -27.22 -16.61 -8.31
CA ARG A 510 -28.12 -17.52 -9.03
C ARG A 510 -27.37 -18.64 -9.76
N TYR A 511 -26.25 -18.32 -10.40
CA TYR A 511 -25.46 -19.27 -11.19
C TYR A 511 -24.25 -19.85 -10.47
N ALA A 512 -24.14 -19.71 -9.15
CA ALA A 512 -23.02 -20.24 -8.38
C ALA A 512 -22.83 -21.76 -8.56
N HIS A 513 -23.93 -22.51 -8.76
CA HIS A 513 -23.89 -23.94 -9.06
C HIS A 513 -23.23 -24.28 -10.42
N LEU A 514 -23.18 -23.30 -11.33
CA LEU A 514 -22.49 -23.38 -12.61
C LEU A 514 -21.02 -22.96 -12.51
N HIS A 515 -20.50 -22.56 -11.36
CA HIS A 515 -19.05 -22.39 -11.17
C HIS A 515 -18.32 -23.73 -11.36
N PRO A 516 -17.17 -23.80 -12.05
CA PRO A 516 -16.37 -22.73 -12.69
C PRO A 516 -16.57 -22.63 -14.22
N GLN A 517 -17.80 -22.75 -14.73
CA GLN A 517 -18.04 -22.75 -16.17
C GLN A 517 -17.52 -21.45 -16.84
N LYS A 518 -16.87 -21.58 -18.00
CA LYS A 518 -16.12 -20.50 -18.68
C LYS A 518 -16.85 -19.15 -18.79
N ASN A 519 -18.14 -19.12 -19.13
CA ASN A 519 -18.92 -17.88 -19.30
C ASN A 519 -19.14 -17.14 -17.97
N LEU A 520 -19.09 -17.82 -16.83
CA LEU A 520 -19.09 -17.14 -15.53
C LEU A 520 -17.79 -16.38 -15.29
N GLY A 521 -16.69 -16.79 -15.91
CA GLY A 521 -15.42 -16.07 -15.82
C GLY A 521 -15.52 -14.65 -16.36
N ASP A 522 -16.19 -14.46 -17.50
CA ASP A 522 -16.42 -13.13 -18.05
C ASP A 522 -17.28 -12.25 -17.13
N ILE A 523 -18.29 -12.84 -16.48
CA ILE A 523 -19.14 -12.13 -15.50
C ILE A 523 -18.31 -11.74 -14.27
N LEU A 524 -17.50 -12.66 -13.74
CA LEU A 524 -16.63 -12.41 -12.59
C LEU A 524 -15.59 -11.33 -12.90
N ARG A 525 -15.02 -11.33 -14.11
CA ARG A 525 -14.08 -10.30 -14.56
C ARG A 525 -14.71 -8.91 -14.57
N VAL A 526 -15.92 -8.77 -15.13
CA VAL A 526 -16.62 -7.48 -15.16
C VAL A 526 -17.02 -7.05 -13.74
N TYR A 527 -17.48 -8.00 -12.92
CA TYR A 527 -17.84 -7.72 -11.53
C TYR A 527 -16.65 -7.26 -10.70
N ASP A 528 -15.50 -7.93 -10.84
CA ASP A 528 -14.25 -7.58 -10.16
C ASP A 528 -13.78 -6.16 -10.52
N SER A 529 -13.80 -5.80 -11.81
CA SER A 529 -13.47 -4.45 -12.27
C SER A 529 -14.40 -3.40 -11.67
N LEU A 530 -15.71 -3.61 -11.74
CA LEU A 530 -16.69 -2.65 -11.19
C LEU A 530 -16.59 -2.51 -9.67
N LEU A 531 -16.21 -3.57 -8.95
CA LEU A 531 -15.93 -3.50 -7.52
C LEU A 531 -14.71 -2.62 -7.23
N ASN A 532 -13.63 -2.77 -7.98
CA ASN A 532 -12.43 -1.93 -7.83
C ASN A 532 -12.78 -0.45 -8.03
N ASP A 533 -13.50 -0.13 -9.11
CA ASP A 533 -13.94 1.25 -9.40
C ASP A 533 -14.80 1.83 -8.27
N ALA A 534 -15.73 1.03 -7.73
CA ALA A 534 -16.59 1.46 -6.64
C ALA A 534 -15.81 1.70 -5.35
N ILE A 535 -14.84 0.85 -5.02
CA ILE A 535 -13.96 1.03 -3.86
C ILE A 535 -13.09 2.26 -4.02
N PHE A 536 -12.56 2.53 -5.21
CA PHE A 536 -11.74 3.73 -5.47
C PHE A 536 -12.57 5.00 -5.33
N ALA A 537 -13.74 5.04 -5.96
CA ALA A 537 -14.67 6.15 -5.86
C ALA A 537 -15.12 6.42 -4.41
N GLU A 538 -15.38 5.36 -3.63
CA GLU A 538 -15.72 5.52 -2.21
C GLU A 538 -14.58 6.11 -1.38
N ASN A 539 -13.36 5.63 -1.59
CA ASN A 539 -12.20 6.17 -0.90
C ASN A 539 -11.96 7.66 -1.23
N GLU A 540 -12.12 8.04 -2.50
CA GLU A 540 -12.05 9.45 -2.90
C GLU A 540 -13.17 10.28 -2.26
N ALA A 541 -14.41 9.79 -2.26
CA ALA A 541 -15.54 10.47 -1.63
C ALA A 541 -15.31 10.66 -0.12
N LEU A 542 -14.79 9.65 0.57
CA LEU A 542 -14.42 9.75 2.00
C LEU A 542 -13.36 10.81 2.25
N VAL A 543 -12.37 10.95 1.36
CA VAL A 543 -11.36 12.01 1.44
C VAL A 543 -12.01 13.38 1.25
N ARG A 544 -12.84 13.55 0.21
CA ARG A 544 -13.56 14.81 -0.04
C ARG A 544 -14.49 15.17 1.12
N ALA A 545 -15.22 14.20 1.69
CA ALA A 545 -16.08 14.39 2.85
C ALA A 545 -15.34 14.97 4.05
N LYS A 546 -14.14 14.44 4.35
CA LYS A 546 -13.29 14.93 5.44
C LYS A 546 -12.85 16.37 5.21
N LEU A 547 -12.44 16.70 3.99
CA LEU A 547 -12.04 18.07 3.64
C LEU A 547 -13.21 19.04 3.68
N HIS A 548 -14.36 18.62 3.18
CA HIS A 548 -15.59 19.40 3.21
C HIS A 548 -16.01 19.71 4.65
N ALA A 549 -15.99 18.71 5.54
CA ALA A 549 -16.27 18.90 6.97
C ALA A 549 -15.28 19.87 7.64
N ALA A 550 -13.99 19.78 7.32
CA ALA A 550 -12.98 20.69 7.84
C ALA A 550 -13.15 22.14 7.34
N CYS A 551 -13.54 22.31 6.07
CA CYS A 551 -13.85 23.63 5.50
C CYS A 551 -15.11 24.22 6.16
N ALA A 552 -16.16 23.42 6.35
CA ALA A 552 -17.41 23.86 6.99
C ALA A 552 -17.21 24.26 8.47
N ALA A 553 -16.27 23.65 9.18
CA ALA A 553 -15.95 24.02 10.56
C ALA A 553 -15.08 25.30 10.69
N SER A 554 -14.53 25.79 9.57
CA SER A 554 -13.65 26.98 9.53
C SER A 554 -14.38 28.25 9.03
N ILE A 555 -15.65 28.11 8.65
CA ILE A 555 -16.60 29.18 8.29
C ILE A 555 -17.53 29.38 9.48
#